data_AF-A0A8B8CLJ4-F1
#
_entry.id   AF-A0A8B8CLJ4-F1
#
_cell.length_a   1.000
_cell.length_b   1.000
_cell.length_c   1.000
_cell.angle_alpha   90.00
_cell.angle_beta   90.00
_cell.angle_gamma   90.00
#
_symmetry.space_group_name_H-M   'P 1'
#
loop_
_entity.id
_entity.type
_entity.pdbx_description
1 polymer ?
#
loop_
_entity_poly.entity_id
_entity_poly.type
_entity_poly.pdbx_seq_one_letter_code
_entity_poly.pdbx_strand_id
1 'polypeptide(L)'
;MRSKARYTQTIQKWAGSLSLKGSLLFVGKLIFIVLQGHSSNIKEYIKLQRSSNVDVDSRGKKCKERMMSILHQGSHKERGEIRVILDSRFEEEGFTDFSVIECSSQPQVEDIFQRAELLPLYQEHILPVLTSSK
;
A
#
# COMPACT_ATOMS: atom_id res chain seq x y z
N MET A 1 -3.79 -15.95 -5.18
CA MET A 1 -2.31 -15.87 -5.23
C MET A 1 -1.72 -17.25 -4.99
N ARG A 2 -0.75 -17.70 -5.79
CA ARG A 2 -0.13 -19.03 -5.65
C ARG A 2 1.15 -19.02 -4.81
N SER A 3 1.95 -17.95 -4.88
CA SER A 3 3.17 -17.82 -4.07
C SER A 3 3.21 -16.49 -3.32
N LYS A 4 2.75 -16.53 -2.06
CA LYS A 4 2.78 -15.37 -1.16
C LYS A 4 4.18 -14.87 -0.90
N ALA A 5 5.11 -15.76 -0.55
CA ALA A 5 6.49 -15.39 -0.24
C ALA A 5 7.16 -14.63 -1.40
N ARG A 6 7.03 -15.14 -2.63
CA ARG A 6 7.59 -14.48 -3.82
C ARG A 6 6.92 -13.15 -4.12
N TYR A 7 5.60 -13.08 -4.00
CA TYR A 7 4.84 -11.85 -4.16
C TYR A 7 5.34 -10.79 -3.18
N THR A 8 5.35 -11.12 -1.88
CA THR A 8 5.83 -10.26 -0.79
C THR A 8 7.25 -9.77 -1.04
N GLN A 9 8.18 -10.67 -1.34
CA GLN A 9 9.58 -10.30 -1.63
C GLN A 9 9.69 -9.35 -2.83
N THR A 10 8.88 -9.56 -3.87
CA THR A 10 8.90 -8.69 -5.06
C THR A 10 8.40 -7.28 -4.72
N ILE A 11 7.29 -7.20 -3.99
CA ILE A 11 6.70 -5.92 -3.56
C ILE A 11 7.66 -5.16 -2.64
N GLN A 12 8.22 -5.82 -1.62
CA GLN A 12 9.20 -5.22 -0.71
C GLN A 12 10.45 -4.75 -1.46
N LYS A 13 10.96 -5.55 -2.40
CA LYS A 13 12.11 -5.16 -3.23
C LYS A 13 11.83 -3.89 -4.01
N TRP A 14 10.67 -3.78 -4.65
CA TRP A 14 10.30 -2.58 -5.41
C TRP A 14 10.14 -1.37 -4.50
N ALA A 15 9.41 -1.51 -3.38
CA ALA A 15 9.23 -0.45 -2.41
C ALA A 15 10.57 0.07 -1.90
N GLY A 16 11.46 -0.83 -1.47
CA GLY A 16 12.82 -0.47 -1.02
C GLY A 16 13.67 0.19 -2.11
N SER A 17 13.66 -0.35 -3.33
CA SER A 17 14.44 0.21 -4.46
C SER A 17 13.99 1.60 -4.90
N LEU A 18 12.73 1.94 -4.62
CA LEU A 18 12.12 3.23 -4.96
C LEU A 18 12.01 4.15 -3.73
N SER A 19 12.60 3.75 -2.59
CA SER A 19 12.52 4.47 -1.31
C SER A 19 11.07 4.83 -0.94
N LEU A 20 10.15 3.90 -1.15
CA LEU A 20 8.74 4.04 -0.79
C LEU A 20 8.50 3.42 0.58
N LYS A 21 7.77 4.15 1.42
CA LYS A 21 7.27 3.70 2.72
C LYS A 21 5.82 3.24 2.56
N GLY A 22 5.27 2.56 3.55
CA GLY A 22 3.88 2.10 3.47
C GLY A 22 3.65 0.72 4.06
N SER A 23 2.67 0.02 3.51
CA SER A 23 2.39 -1.35 3.92
C SER A 23 1.79 -2.22 2.83
N LEU A 24 2.16 -3.50 2.84
CA LEU A 24 1.48 -4.59 2.15
C LEU A 24 0.59 -5.31 3.17
N LEU A 25 -0.72 -5.13 3.05
CA LEU A 25 -1.71 -5.71 3.95
C LEU A 25 -2.39 -6.90 3.31
N PHE A 26 -2.35 -8.05 3.99
CA PHE A 26 -3.14 -9.22 3.64
C PHE A 26 -4.38 -9.28 4.53
N VAL A 27 -5.57 -9.15 3.92
CA VAL A 27 -6.85 -9.10 4.65
C VAL A 27 -7.80 -10.14 4.06
N GLY A 28 -7.76 -11.35 4.61
CA GLY A 28 -8.49 -12.49 4.05
C GLY A 28 -8.08 -12.80 2.60
N LYS A 29 -8.99 -12.60 1.64
CA LYS A 29 -8.71 -12.77 0.20
C LYS A 29 -8.20 -11.48 -0.47
N LEU A 30 -8.32 -10.34 0.20
CA LEU A 30 -7.90 -9.05 -0.30
C LEU A 30 -6.43 -8.78 0.01
N ILE A 31 -5.81 -8.02 -0.88
CA ILE A 31 -4.44 -7.53 -0.72
C ILE A 31 -4.49 -6.03 -0.96
N PHE A 32 -4.06 -5.24 0.02
CA PHE A 32 -3.88 -3.79 -0.13
C PHE A 32 -2.40 -3.46 -0.17
N ILE A 33 -2.03 -2.55 -1.07
CA ILE A 33 -0.68 -1.98 -1.14
C ILE A 33 -0.83 -0.49 -0.91
N VAL A 34 -0.38 -0.02 0.25
CA VAL A 34 -0.35 1.39 0.62
C VAL A 34 1.07 1.88 0.41
N LEU A 35 1.23 2.98 -0.34
CA LEU A 35 2.54 3.52 -0.69
C LEU A 35 2.57 5.02 -0.41
N GLN A 36 3.65 5.44 0.23
CA GLN A 36 3.97 6.83 0.54
C GLN A 36 5.39 7.13 0.06
N GLY A 37 5.56 8.27 -0.61
CA GLY A 37 6.87 8.71 -1.11
C GLY A 37 6.73 9.71 -2.26
N HIS A 38 7.86 9.99 -2.92
CA HIS A 38 7.88 10.94 -4.02
C HIS A 38 7.00 10.48 -5.19
N SER A 39 6.28 11.43 -5.81
CA SER A 39 5.30 11.11 -6.86
C SER A 39 5.89 10.40 -8.07
N SER A 40 7.14 10.67 -8.45
CA SER A 40 7.84 9.94 -9.52
C SER A 40 8.04 8.46 -9.17
N ASN A 41 8.34 8.17 -7.91
CA ASN A 41 8.62 6.81 -7.43
C ASN A 41 7.32 6.01 -7.35
N ILE A 42 6.22 6.64 -6.91
CA ILE A 42 4.87 6.04 -6.98
C ILE A 42 4.49 5.70 -8.42
N LYS A 43 4.74 6.60 -9.38
CA LYS A 43 4.49 6.36 -10.81
C LYS A 43 5.32 5.18 -11.34
N GLU A 44 6.60 5.10 -10.99
CA GLU A 44 7.45 3.98 -11.41
C GLU A 44 7.01 2.66 -10.76
N TYR A 45 6.58 2.68 -9.49
CA TYR A 45 6.00 1.49 -8.85
C TYR A 45 4.75 0.99 -9.60
N ILE A 46 3.82 1.89 -9.91
CA ILE A 46 2.60 1.55 -10.65
C ILE A 46 2.96 0.93 -12.01
N LYS A 47 3.96 1.49 -12.70
CA LYS A 47 4.46 0.94 -13.96
C LYS A 47 5.03 -0.46 -13.76
N LEU A 48 5.90 -0.68 -12.77
CA LEU A 48 6.47 -1.99 -12.45
C LEU A 48 5.37 -3.03 -12.18
N GLN A 49 4.36 -2.69 -11.39
CA GLN A 49 3.28 -3.62 -11.10
C GLN A 49 2.42 -3.92 -12.34
N ARG A 50 2.16 -2.92 -13.18
CA ARG A 50 1.40 -3.11 -14.42
C ARG A 50 2.15 -3.93 -15.46
N SER A 51 3.49 -3.83 -15.51
CA SER A 51 4.31 -4.48 -16.53
C SER A 51 4.87 -5.84 -16.11
N SER A 52 4.88 -6.17 -14.82
CA SER A 52 5.54 -7.37 -14.29
C SER A 52 4.54 -8.44 -13.88
N ASN A 53 4.92 -9.71 -14.11
CA ASN A 53 4.16 -10.86 -13.61
C ASN A 53 4.70 -11.24 -12.22
N VAL A 54 3.99 -10.82 -11.18
CA VAL A 54 4.37 -11.01 -9.77
C VAL A 54 3.93 -12.34 -9.18
N ASP A 55 2.86 -12.95 -9.72
CA ASP A 55 2.35 -14.26 -9.29
C ASP A 55 2.79 -15.38 -10.25
N VAL A 56 2.55 -16.62 -9.84
CA VAL A 56 2.81 -17.83 -10.63
C VAL A 56 1.52 -18.62 -10.87
N ASP A 57 1.44 -19.36 -11.99
CA ASP A 57 0.35 -20.28 -12.29
C ASP A 57 0.49 -21.60 -11.50
N SER A 58 -0.45 -22.52 -11.68
CA SER A 58 -0.41 -23.86 -11.04
C SER A 58 0.80 -24.70 -11.44
N ARG A 59 1.53 -24.31 -12.49
CA ARG A 59 2.74 -24.97 -13.00
C ARG A 59 4.02 -24.22 -12.61
N GLY A 60 3.92 -23.21 -11.74
CA GLY A 60 5.05 -22.39 -11.30
C GLY A 60 5.56 -21.39 -12.35
N LYS A 61 4.88 -21.25 -13.50
CA LYS A 61 5.24 -20.28 -14.54
C LYS A 61 4.67 -18.91 -14.18
N LYS A 62 5.25 -17.83 -14.71
CA LYS A 62 4.76 -16.45 -14.48
C LYS A 62 3.27 -16.34 -14.87
N CYS A 63 2.41 -16.02 -13.91
CA CYS A 63 0.99 -15.78 -14.15
C CYS A 63 0.84 -14.51 -15.00
N LYS A 64 0.05 -14.57 -16.08
CA LYS A 64 -0.17 -13.43 -16.98
C LYS A 64 -1.34 -12.55 -16.54
N GLU A 65 -2.23 -13.07 -15.70
CA GLU A 65 -3.33 -12.30 -15.13
C GLU A 65 -2.79 -11.27 -14.15
N ARG A 66 -3.29 -10.04 -14.26
CA ARG A 66 -2.90 -8.91 -13.42
C ARG A 66 -4.16 -8.27 -12.85
N MET A 67 -4.39 -8.47 -11.56
CA MET A 67 -5.49 -7.85 -10.84
C MET A 67 -4.93 -6.73 -9.97
N MET A 68 -5.12 -5.49 -10.43
CA MET A 68 -4.76 -4.27 -9.71
C MET A 68 -5.78 -3.19 -10.04
N SER A 69 -6.39 -2.62 -9.01
CA SER A 69 -7.11 -1.36 -9.07
C SER A 69 -6.39 -0.34 -8.20
N ILE A 70 -6.47 0.94 -8.58
CA ILE A 70 -6.04 2.05 -7.74
C ILE A 70 -7.29 2.54 -7.02
N LEU A 71 -7.31 2.43 -5.69
CA LEU A 71 -8.44 2.91 -4.88
C LEU A 71 -8.37 4.43 -4.65
N HIS A 72 -7.16 4.96 -4.48
CA HIS A 72 -6.88 6.38 -4.31
C HIS A 72 -5.45 6.70 -4.72
N GLN A 73 -5.24 7.90 -5.29
CA GLN A 73 -3.91 8.48 -5.51
C GLN A 73 -4.03 10.00 -5.32
N GLY A 74 -3.32 10.55 -4.34
CA GLY A 74 -3.38 11.96 -3.98
C GLY A 74 -2.13 12.44 -3.28
N SER A 75 -2.00 13.75 -3.11
CA SER A 75 -0.91 14.35 -2.33
C SER A 75 -1.37 14.62 -0.90
N HIS A 76 -0.50 14.42 0.09
CA HIS A 76 -0.80 14.73 1.50
C HIS A 76 -1.12 16.22 1.73
N LYS A 77 -0.73 17.09 0.76
CA LYS A 77 -0.90 18.55 0.84
C LYS A 77 -2.33 19.04 0.57
N GLU A 78 -3.21 18.21 0.02
CA GLU A 78 -4.54 18.66 -0.44
C GLU A 78 -5.65 18.58 0.61
N ARG A 79 -5.42 17.96 1.78
CA ARG A 79 -6.45 17.83 2.84
C ARG A 79 -6.34 18.85 3.99
N GLY A 80 -5.78 20.03 3.69
CA GLY A 80 -6.22 21.27 4.33
C GLY A 80 -5.84 21.47 5.81
N GLU A 81 -4.56 21.39 6.15
CA GLU A 81 -3.93 22.36 7.06
C GLU A 81 -2.48 22.55 6.59
N ILE A 82 -2.14 23.74 6.10
CA ILE A 82 -0.73 24.09 5.91
C ILE A 82 -0.16 24.28 7.32
N ARG A 83 0.39 23.22 7.91
CA ARG A 83 1.35 23.37 9.00
C ARG A 83 2.68 23.82 8.40
N VAL A 84 2.85 25.14 8.21
CA VAL A 84 4.19 25.71 8.03
C VAL A 84 4.91 25.52 9.35
N ILE A 85 5.70 24.45 9.47
CA ILE A 85 6.50 24.24 10.68
C ILE A 85 7.95 24.61 10.35
N LEU A 86 8.34 25.75 10.93
CA LEU A 86 9.67 26.35 10.85
C LEU A 86 10.68 25.69 11.82
N ASP A 87 10.48 24.43 12.19
CA ASP A 87 11.43 23.69 13.03
C ASP A 87 11.85 22.38 12.33
N SER A 88 13.16 22.21 12.22
CA SER A 88 13.95 21.10 11.67
C SER A 88 13.70 19.71 12.31
N ARG A 89 12.62 19.54 13.07
CA ARG A 89 12.23 18.31 13.76
C ARG A 89 10.82 17.88 13.32
N PHE A 90 10.69 17.48 12.06
CA PHE A 90 9.53 16.71 11.62
C PHE A 90 9.83 15.22 11.77
N GLU A 91 9.04 14.54 12.60
CA GLU A 91 8.77 13.15 12.33
C GLU A 91 7.93 13.10 11.04
N GLU A 92 8.31 12.27 10.08
CA GLU A 92 7.54 12.14 8.85
C GLU A 92 6.14 11.61 9.20
N GLU A 93 5.11 12.46 9.12
CA GLU A 93 3.70 12.05 9.20
C GLU A 93 3.46 10.90 8.21
N GLY A 94 2.77 9.84 8.65
CA GLY A 94 2.52 8.65 7.83
C GLY A 94 3.40 7.45 8.18
N PHE A 95 3.66 6.61 7.18
CA PHE A 95 4.44 5.38 7.37
C PHE A 95 5.93 5.70 7.47
N THR A 96 6.62 5.12 8.45
CA THR A 96 8.08 5.30 8.66
C THR A 96 8.94 4.33 7.87
N ASP A 97 8.40 3.15 7.54
CA ASP A 97 9.03 2.10 6.72
C ASP A 97 7.97 1.38 5.85
N PHE A 98 8.40 0.43 5.01
CA PHE A 98 7.52 -0.47 4.28
C PHE A 98 7.34 -1.81 5.01
N SER A 99 6.16 -2.01 5.61
CA SER A 99 5.85 -3.21 6.41
C SER A 99 4.95 -4.21 5.68
N VAL A 100 5.04 -5.49 6.02
CA VAL A 100 4.13 -6.54 5.53
C VAL A 100 3.32 -7.07 6.70
N ILE A 101 2.00 -6.97 6.64
CA ILE A 101 1.12 -7.20 7.79
C ILE A 101 -0.04 -8.13 7.39
N GLU A 102 -0.27 -9.16 8.21
CA GLU A 102 -1.50 -9.95 8.17
C GLU A 102 -2.54 -9.29 9.05
N CYS A 103 -3.71 -9.00 8.49
CA CYS A 103 -4.86 -8.52 9.26
C CYS A 103 -5.97 -9.58 9.22
N SER A 104 -6.42 -10.00 10.39
CA SER A 104 -7.53 -10.95 10.54
C SER A 104 -8.88 -10.26 10.73
N SER A 105 -8.90 -8.94 10.91
CA SER A 105 -10.13 -8.19 11.15
C SER A 105 -10.05 -6.75 10.60
N GLN A 106 -11.22 -6.17 10.32
CA GLN A 106 -11.33 -4.77 9.91
C GLN A 106 -10.73 -3.79 10.95
N PRO A 107 -10.96 -3.94 12.27
CA PRO A 107 -10.34 -3.06 13.27
C PRO A 107 -8.80 -3.05 13.25
N GLN A 108 -8.15 -4.16 12.89
CA GLN A 108 -6.69 -4.17 12.73
C GLN A 108 -6.23 -3.32 11.55
N VAL A 109 -6.99 -3.30 10.45
CA VAL A 109 -6.70 -2.43 9.31
C VAL A 109 -6.88 -0.97 9.73
N GLU A 110 -7.97 -0.65 10.41
CA GLU A 110 -8.25 0.71 10.90
C GLU A 110 -7.13 1.26 11.78
N ASP A 111 -6.66 0.47 12.76
CA ASP A 111 -5.59 0.84 13.69
C ASP A 111 -4.26 1.15 12.96
N ILE A 112 -3.94 0.44 11.87
CA ILE A 112 -2.76 0.73 11.04
C ILE A 112 -2.87 2.12 10.41
N PHE A 113 -4.03 2.47 9.83
CA PHE A 113 -4.24 3.77 9.22
C PHE A 113 -4.37 4.88 10.25
N GLN A 114 -4.93 4.59 11.43
CA GLN A 114 -5.01 5.54 12.54
C GLN A 114 -3.61 5.92 13.05
N ARG A 115 -2.74 4.93 13.27
CA ARG A 115 -1.35 5.17 13.72
C ARG A 115 -0.50 5.89 12.67
N ALA A 116 -0.83 5.71 11.40
CA ALA A 116 -0.20 6.44 10.30
C ALA A 116 -0.86 7.81 10.04
N GLU A 117 -1.81 8.27 10.87
CA GLU A 117 -2.56 9.53 10.68
C GLU A 117 -3.32 9.61 9.33
N LEU A 118 -3.66 8.45 8.76
CA LEU A 118 -4.34 8.29 7.47
C LEU A 118 -5.76 7.72 7.64
N LEU A 119 -6.39 7.94 8.80
CA LEU A 119 -7.75 7.44 9.07
C LEU A 119 -8.79 7.87 8.01
N PRO A 120 -8.79 9.11 7.46
CA PRO A 120 -9.71 9.48 6.39
C PRO A 120 -9.54 8.63 5.12
N LEU A 121 -8.31 8.29 4.75
CA LEU A 121 -8.01 7.44 3.60
C LEU A 121 -8.62 6.03 3.79
N TYR A 122 -8.54 5.50 5.01
CA TYR A 122 -9.17 4.24 5.36
C TYR A 122 -10.69 4.33 5.25
N GLN A 123 -11.32 5.31 5.88
CA GLN A 123 -12.78 5.46 5.91
C GLN A 123 -13.38 5.64 4.51
N GLU A 124 -12.73 6.43 3.66
CA GLU A 124 -13.26 6.79 2.34
C GLU A 124 -13.01 5.70 1.28
N HIS A 125 -11.87 5.01 1.33
CA HIS A 125 -11.44 4.16 0.22
C HIS A 125 -11.19 2.69 0.58
N ILE A 126 -10.87 2.37 1.83
CA ILE A 126 -10.53 1.00 2.25
C ILE A 126 -11.74 0.31 2.89
N LEU A 127 -12.41 1.00 3.82
CA LEU A 127 -13.57 0.49 4.54
C LEU A 127 -14.69 0.00 3.59
N PRO A 128 -15.07 0.74 2.53
CA PRO A 128 -16.10 0.27 1.60
C PRO A 128 -15.74 -1.07 0.97
N VAL A 129 -14.48 -1.25 0.55
CA VAL A 129 -13.99 -2.50 -0.07
C VAL A 129 -14.03 -3.67 0.91
N LEU A 130 -13.65 -3.43 2.17
CA LEU A 130 -13.71 -4.43 3.24
C LEU A 130 -15.15 -4.85 3.55
N THR A 131 -16.10 -3.92 3.53
CA THR A 131 -17.52 -4.20 3.83
C THR A 131 -18.28 -4.81 2.66
N SER A 132 -17.93 -4.48 1.41
CA SER A 132 -18.57 -5.04 0.21
C SER A 132 -18.09 -6.45 -0.14
N SER A 133 -17.03 -6.94 0.52
CA SER A 133 -16.46 -8.27 0.27
C SER A 133 -17.01 -9.36 1.22
N LYS A 134 -18.08 -9.07 1.97
CA LYS A 134 -18.80 -10.03 2.82
C LYS A 134 -19.88 -10.77 2.06
#